data_AF-A0A3N5EMY1-F1
#
_entry.id   AF-A0A3N5EMY1-F1
#
_cell.length_a   1.000
_cell.length_b   1.000
_cell.length_c   1.000
_cell.angle_alpha   90.00
_cell.angle_beta   90.00
_cell.angle_gamma   90.00
#
_symmetry.space_group_name_H-M   'P 1'
#
loop_
_entity.id
_entity.type
_entity.pdbx_description
1 polymer ?
#
loop_
_entity_poly.entity_id
_entity_poly.type
_entity_poly.pdbx_seq_one_letter_code
_entity_poly.pdbx_strand_id
1 'polypeptide(L)'
;MDIVILLLLVLLNGLFAMSEIALISSRNTRLQKLASEGNPGARSALQLKNEPSTFLSTVQVGITMVGILSGAIGEMAFIARHDGSWLVDGSAAIEHLKTRLGIHDPFPGEQENAYFTVGGLVIHMLGRIPVEADSFDDKGFHFEVVDMDGNRVDKILVSKKLEPTKIKLSNRQHTA
;
A
#
# COMPACT_ATOMS: atom_id res chain seq x y z
N MET A 1 -13.66 0.07 -4.63
CA MET A 1 -13.06 0.27 -5.97
C MET A 1 -11.63 -0.24 -6.00
N ASP A 2 -10.91 -0.19 -4.89
CA ASP A 2 -9.48 -0.52 -4.80
C ASP A 2 -9.16 -2.00 -5.00
N ILE A 3 -9.99 -2.91 -4.47
CA ILE A 3 -9.83 -4.36 -4.68
C ILE A 3 -10.00 -4.73 -6.16
N VAL A 4 -10.88 -4.06 -6.89
CA VAL A 4 -11.10 -4.31 -8.32
C VAL A 4 -9.88 -3.86 -9.12
N ILE A 5 -9.29 -2.71 -8.77
CA ILE A 5 -8.06 -2.21 -9.39
C ILE A 5 -6.88 -3.14 -9.07
N LEU A 6 -6.74 -3.57 -7.81
CA LEU A 6 -5.67 -4.47 -7.39
C LEU A 6 -5.80 -5.85 -8.06
N LEU A 7 -7.00 -6.44 -8.10
CA LEU A 7 -7.25 -7.68 -8.83
C LEU A 7 -6.95 -7.53 -10.32
N LEU A 8 -7.38 -6.42 -10.92
CA LEU A 8 -7.08 -6.13 -12.33
C LEU A 8 -5.56 -6.04 -12.55
N LEU A 9 -4.82 -5.36 -11.68
CA LEU A 9 -3.36 -5.26 -11.75
C LEU A 9 -2.68 -6.63 -11.57
N VAL A 10 -3.13 -7.45 -10.63
CA VAL A 10 -2.59 -8.81 -10.41
C VAL A 10 -2.87 -9.71 -11.61
N LEU A 11 -4.09 -9.68 -12.15
CA LEU A 11 -4.47 -10.45 -13.33
C LEU A 11 -3.69 -10.00 -14.57
N LEU A 12 -3.48 -8.69 -14.73
CA LEU A 12 -2.73 -8.11 -15.82
C LEU A 12 -1.25 -8.51 -15.75
N ASN A 13 -0.63 -8.44 -14.57
CA ASN A 13 0.71 -8.97 -14.33
C ASN A 13 0.82 -10.48 -14.62
N GLY A 14 -0.16 -11.27 -14.15
CA GLY A 14 -0.23 -12.70 -14.40
C GLY A 14 -0.37 -13.03 -15.90
N LEU A 15 -1.17 -12.27 -16.64
CA LEU A 15 -1.35 -12.42 -18.08
C LEU A 15 -0.05 -12.17 -18.85
N PHE A 16 0.70 -11.12 -18.46
CA PHE A 16 1.98 -10.81 -19.07
C PHE A 16 3.03 -11.90 -18.78
N ALA A 17 3.15 -12.34 -17.53
CA ALA A 17 4.06 -13.42 -17.14
C ALA A 17 3.70 -14.76 -17.83
N MET A 18 2.40 -15.07 -17.95
CA MET A 18 1.95 -16.26 -18.69
C MET A 18 2.29 -16.17 -20.18
N SER A 19 2.11 -14.99 -20.80
CA SER A 19 2.44 -14.76 -22.21
C SER A 19 3.93 -14.94 -22.48
N GLU A 20 4.77 -14.49 -21.55
CA GLU A 20 6.22 -14.69 -21.56
C GLU A 20 6.62 -16.16 -21.48
N ILE A 21 6.11 -16.88 -20.47
CA ILE A 21 6.41 -18.31 -20.30
C ILE A 21 5.87 -19.13 -21.49
N ALA A 22 4.69 -18.80 -22.01
CA ALA A 22 4.12 -19.44 -23.18
C ALA A 22 4.98 -19.24 -24.44
N LEU A 23 5.51 -18.03 -24.65
CA LEU A 23 6.41 -17.72 -25.75
C LEU A 23 7.73 -18.50 -25.64
N ILE A 24 8.34 -18.52 -24.44
CA ILE A 24 9.61 -19.21 -24.18
C ILE A 24 9.46 -20.74 -24.33
N SER A 25 8.37 -21.31 -23.79
CA SER A 25 8.11 -22.75 -23.79
C SER A 25 7.60 -23.32 -25.13
N SER A 26 7.11 -22.46 -26.02
CA SER A 26 6.62 -22.88 -27.34
C SER A 26 7.71 -23.53 -28.17
N ARG A 27 7.45 -24.68 -28.80
CA ARG A 27 8.47 -25.40 -29.60
C ARG A 27 8.73 -24.67 -30.93
N ASN A 28 10.00 -24.35 -31.21
CA ASN A 28 10.43 -23.64 -32.44
C ASN A 28 9.94 -24.33 -33.72
N THR A 29 10.07 -25.65 -33.77
CA THR A 29 9.70 -26.48 -34.92
C THR A 29 8.21 -26.39 -35.28
N ARG A 30 7.33 -26.31 -34.28
CA ARG A 30 5.89 -26.22 -34.50
C ARG A 30 5.47 -24.83 -34.96
N LEU A 31 6.07 -23.79 -34.39
CA LEU A 31 5.82 -22.41 -34.80
C LEU A 31 6.29 -22.14 -36.24
N GLN A 32 7.48 -22.63 -36.63
CA GLN A 32 7.99 -22.51 -38.01
C GLN A 32 7.05 -23.16 -39.02
N LYS A 33 6.54 -24.36 -38.70
CA LYS A 33 5.55 -25.03 -39.55
C LYS A 33 4.29 -24.18 -39.74
N LEU A 34 3.68 -23.69 -38.65
CA LEU A 34 2.48 -22.85 -38.70
C LEU A 34 2.72 -21.52 -39.44
N ALA A 35 3.91 -20.94 -39.30
CA ALA A 35 4.31 -19.73 -40.01
C ALA A 35 4.51 -19.96 -41.51
N SER A 36 5.01 -21.15 -41.89
CA SER A 36 5.12 -21.57 -43.30
C SER A 36 3.76 -21.88 -43.93
N GLU A 37 2.78 -22.31 -43.12
CA GLU A 37 1.37 -22.49 -43.52
C GLU A 37 0.61 -21.16 -43.60
N GLY A 38 1.27 -20.02 -43.37
CA GLY A 38 0.71 -18.68 -43.56
C GLY A 38 0.05 -18.07 -42.32
N ASN A 39 0.15 -18.70 -41.13
CA ASN A 39 -0.42 -18.14 -39.92
C ASN A 39 0.36 -16.88 -39.47
N PRO A 40 -0.27 -15.69 -39.44
CA PRO A 40 0.41 -14.44 -39.10
C PRO A 40 0.85 -14.40 -37.63
N GLY A 41 0.07 -14.99 -36.72
CA GLY A 41 0.41 -15.08 -35.29
C GLY A 41 1.63 -15.97 -35.04
N ALA A 42 1.79 -17.06 -35.80
CA ALA A 42 2.97 -17.91 -35.72
C ALA A 42 4.25 -17.20 -36.19
N ARG A 43 4.15 -16.32 -37.21
CA ARG A 43 5.28 -15.47 -37.64
C ARG A 43 5.71 -14.49 -36.55
N SER A 44 4.75 -13.77 -35.96
CA SER A 44 5.04 -12.82 -34.88
C SER A 44 5.63 -13.54 -33.65
N ALA A 45 5.08 -14.69 -33.27
CA ALA A 45 5.61 -15.50 -32.17
C ALA A 45 7.04 -15.98 -32.42
N LEU A 46 7.40 -16.34 -33.65
CA LEU A 46 8.79 -16.69 -34.01
C LEU A 46 9.74 -15.50 -33.93
N GLN A 47 9.31 -14.33 -34.41
CA GLN A 47 10.11 -13.10 -34.34
C GLN A 47 10.39 -12.72 -32.89
N LEU A 48 9.34 -12.67 -32.05
CA LEU A 48 9.49 -12.38 -30.62
C LEU A 48 10.34 -13.43 -29.91
N LYS A 49 10.26 -14.71 -30.31
CA LYS A 49 11.05 -15.78 -29.70
C LYS A 49 12.53 -15.74 -30.11
N ASN A 50 12.85 -15.23 -31.29
CA ASN A 50 14.22 -15.02 -31.74
C ASN A 50 14.86 -13.77 -31.10
N GLU A 51 14.06 -12.79 -30.70
CA GLU A 51 14.49 -11.60 -29.95
C GLU A 51 13.71 -11.43 -28.62
N PRO A 52 13.88 -12.35 -27.65
CA PRO A 52 13.12 -12.30 -26.41
C PRO A 52 13.43 -11.05 -25.58
N SER A 53 14.65 -10.51 -25.68
CA SER A 53 15.11 -9.37 -24.87
C SER A 53 14.19 -8.16 -24.97
N THR A 54 13.66 -7.84 -26.15
CA THR A 54 12.80 -6.67 -26.37
C THR A 54 11.41 -6.84 -25.74
N PHE A 55 10.83 -8.04 -25.84
CA PHE A 55 9.54 -8.36 -25.23
C PHE A 55 9.64 -8.38 -23.70
N LEU A 56 10.65 -9.07 -23.17
CA LEU A 56 10.93 -9.18 -21.73
C LEU A 56 11.14 -7.80 -21.09
N SER A 57 11.97 -6.97 -21.72
CA SER A 57 12.28 -5.63 -21.20
C SER A 57 11.04 -4.73 -21.20
N THR A 58 10.18 -4.82 -22.21
CA THR A 58 8.96 -4.00 -22.30
C THR A 58 7.96 -4.38 -21.20
N VAL A 59 7.76 -5.67 -20.96
CA VAL A 59 6.90 -6.16 -19.86
C VAL A 59 7.46 -5.70 -18.52
N GLN A 60 8.75 -5.89 -18.27
CA GLN A 60 9.38 -5.53 -17.00
C GLN A 60 9.35 -4.02 -16.71
N VAL A 61 9.54 -3.18 -17.74
CA VAL A 61 9.34 -1.72 -17.61
C VAL A 61 7.90 -1.40 -17.23
N GLY A 62 6.91 -2.08 -17.82
CA GLY A 62 5.50 -1.94 -17.46
C GLY A 62 5.22 -2.28 -15.98
N ILE A 63 5.73 -3.41 -15.50
CA ILE A 63 5.57 -3.84 -14.09
C ILE A 63 6.22 -2.81 -13.15
N THR A 64 7.44 -2.38 -13.47
CA THR A 64 8.19 -1.41 -12.66
C THR A 64 7.45 -0.08 -12.58
N MET A 65 6.93 0.41 -13.71
CA MET A 65 6.16 1.65 -13.78
C MET A 65 4.88 1.59 -12.93
N VAL A 66 4.15 0.47 -12.98
CA VAL A 66 2.97 0.25 -12.11
C VAL A 66 3.34 0.28 -10.63
N GLY A 67 4.45 -0.38 -10.25
CA GLY A 67 4.95 -0.37 -8.87
C GLY A 67 5.30 1.03 -8.38
N ILE A 68 6.00 1.82 -9.20
CA ILE A 68 6.35 3.22 -8.89
C ILE A 68 5.10 4.08 -8.72
N LEU A 69 4.14 4.00 -9.65
CA LEU A 69 2.89 4.77 -9.58
C LEU A 69 2.06 4.41 -8.35
N SER A 70 1.98 3.12 -8.01
CA SER A 70 1.30 2.66 -6.79
C SER A 70 1.97 3.23 -5.52
N GLY A 71 3.31 3.23 -5.46
CA GLY A 71 4.07 3.84 -4.37
C GLY A 71 3.84 5.35 -4.26
N ALA A 72 3.87 6.07 -5.38
CA ALA A 72 3.64 7.51 -5.43
C ALA A 72 2.23 7.92 -4.97
N ILE A 73 1.20 7.13 -5.33
CA ILE A 73 -0.17 7.33 -4.82
C ILE A 73 -0.23 7.14 -3.31
N GLY A 74 0.54 6.18 -2.78
CA GLY A 74 0.64 5.94 -1.34
C GLY A 74 1.29 7.07 -0.54
N GLU A 75 2.16 7.89 -1.13
CA GLU A 75 2.80 9.03 -0.46
C GLU A 75 1.88 10.26 -0.35
N MET A 76 0.97 10.46 -1.31
CA MET A 76 -0.01 11.57 -1.26
C MET A 76 -0.99 11.44 -0.08
N ALA A 77 -1.07 10.26 0.52
CA ALA A 77 -1.92 9.99 1.67
C ALA A 77 -1.40 10.56 3.00
N PHE A 78 -0.18 11.12 3.04
CA PHE A 78 0.44 11.63 4.28
C PHE A 78 0.82 13.11 4.17
N ILE A 79 0.13 13.96 4.93
CA ILE A 79 0.39 15.39 4.97
C ILE A 79 1.07 15.74 6.30
N ALA A 80 2.34 16.16 6.25
CA ALA A 80 3.06 16.66 7.42
C ALA A 80 2.51 18.03 7.83
N ARG A 81 2.26 18.20 9.13
CA ARG A 81 1.85 19.48 9.74
C ARG A 81 3.05 20.14 10.42
N HIS A 82 2.96 21.46 10.61
CA HIS A 82 4.03 22.28 11.19
C HIS A 82 4.35 21.94 12.66
N ASP A 83 3.40 21.31 13.36
CA ASP A 83 3.51 20.85 14.74
C ASP A 83 4.18 19.47 14.87
N GLY A 84 4.60 18.85 13.75
CA GLY A 84 5.19 17.51 13.71
C GLY A 84 4.18 16.37 13.73
N SER A 85 2.88 16.67 13.69
CA SER A 85 1.82 15.68 13.46
C SER A 85 1.63 15.40 11.96
N TRP A 86 0.93 14.31 11.66
CA TRP A 86 0.60 13.89 10.30
C TRP A 86 -0.91 13.84 10.14
N LEU A 87 -1.44 14.42 9.08
CA LEU A 87 -2.79 14.14 8.63
C LEU A 87 -2.71 13.02 7.58
N VAL A 88 -3.37 11.91 7.86
CA VAL A 88 -3.27 10.66 7.11
C VAL A 88 -4.62 10.31 6.52
N ASP A 89 -4.64 9.90 5.25
CA ASP A 89 -5.83 9.37 4.60
C ASP A 89 -6.20 7.99 5.17
N GLY A 90 -7.48 7.75 5.45
CA GLY A 90 -7.95 6.47 5.96
C GLY A 90 -7.79 5.30 4.99
N SER A 91 -7.65 5.56 3.68
CA SER A 91 -7.32 4.56 2.68
C SER A 91 -5.83 4.22 2.61
N ALA A 92 -4.96 4.96 3.32
CA ALA A 92 -3.53 4.70 3.33
C ALA A 92 -3.24 3.27 3.83
N ALA A 93 -2.31 2.59 3.16
CA ALA A 93 -1.86 1.26 3.58
C ALA A 93 -1.17 1.33 4.95
N ILE A 94 -1.44 0.35 5.82
CA ILE A 94 -0.84 0.29 7.16
C ILE A 94 0.70 0.21 7.11
N GLU A 95 1.24 -0.47 6.09
CA GLU A 95 2.68 -0.57 5.85
C GLU A 95 3.34 0.79 5.64
N HIS A 96 2.68 1.71 4.93
CA HIS A 96 3.21 3.05 4.68
C HIS A 96 3.19 3.88 5.97
N LEU A 97 2.13 3.74 6.78
CA LEU A 97 2.06 4.38 8.10
C LEU A 97 3.21 3.90 8.99
N LYS A 98 3.39 2.57 9.13
CA LYS A 98 4.48 1.97 9.92
C LYS A 98 5.85 2.46 9.48
N THR A 99 6.10 2.43 8.17
CA THR A 99 7.35 2.94 7.58
C THR A 99 7.58 4.41 7.91
N ARG A 100 6.54 5.24 7.82
CA ARG A 100 6.65 6.69 8.07
C ARG A 100 6.87 7.03 9.54
N LEU A 101 6.25 6.27 10.44
CA LEU A 101 6.37 6.46 11.88
C LEU A 101 7.58 5.74 12.49
N GLY A 102 8.29 4.91 11.71
CA GLY A 102 9.41 4.09 12.20
C GLY A 102 8.96 2.95 13.12
N ILE A 103 7.74 2.44 12.93
CA ILE A 103 7.18 1.33 13.69
C ILE A 103 7.50 0.03 12.95
N HIS A 104 8.14 -0.91 13.65
CA HIS A 104 8.49 -2.23 13.10
C HIS A 104 7.56 -3.34 13.59
N ASP A 105 6.98 -3.19 14.78
CA ASP A 105 6.07 -4.17 15.34
C ASP A 105 4.69 -4.06 14.70
N PRO A 106 4.00 -5.19 14.47
CA PRO A 106 2.62 -5.16 14.00
C PRO A 106 1.69 -4.55 15.04
N PHE A 107 0.65 -3.88 14.56
CA PHE A 107 -0.47 -3.44 15.37
C PHE A 107 -1.37 -4.65 15.76
N PRO A 108 -2.21 -4.52 16.81
CA PRO A 108 -3.17 -5.57 17.18
C PRO A 108 -4.06 -5.96 15.99
N GLY A 109 -4.25 -7.26 15.74
CA GLY A 109 -5.07 -7.79 14.64
C GLY A 109 -4.40 -7.79 13.25
N GLU A 110 -3.22 -7.19 13.11
CA GLU A 110 -2.53 -7.11 11.81
C GLU A 110 -2.05 -8.48 11.31
N GLN A 111 -1.50 -9.32 12.19
CA GLN A 111 -1.05 -10.68 11.85
C GLN A 111 -2.19 -11.60 11.40
N GLU A 112 -3.41 -11.30 11.87
CA GLU A 112 -4.64 -12.02 11.52
C GLU A 112 -5.31 -11.45 10.27
N ASN A 113 -4.69 -10.46 9.61
CA ASN A 113 -5.23 -9.72 8.47
C ASN A 113 -6.59 -9.08 8.75
N ALA A 114 -6.82 -8.60 9.98
CA ALA A 114 -8.08 -7.97 10.36
C ALA A 114 -8.34 -6.65 9.61
N TYR A 115 -7.30 -6.00 9.10
CA TYR A 115 -7.34 -4.78 8.29
C TYR A 115 -6.05 -4.63 7.47
N PHE A 116 -6.09 -3.73 6.49
CA PHE A 116 -4.93 -3.40 5.63
C PHE A 116 -4.66 -1.89 5.53
N THR A 117 -5.58 -1.05 6.04
CA THR A 117 -5.50 0.41 5.95
C THR A 117 -5.54 1.08 7.31
N VAL A 118 -5.14 2.36 7.38
CA VAL A 118 -5.18 3.15 8.62
C VAL A 118 -6.61 3.30 9.16
N GLY A 119 -7.61 3.51 8.29
CA GLY A 119 -9.00 3.54 8.71
C GLY A 119 -9.50 2.20 9.24
N GLY A 120 -9.02 1.09 8.67
CA GLY A 120 -9.33 -0.25 9.17
C GLY A 120 -8.71 -0.51 10.56
N LEU A 121 -7.48 -0.06 10.79
CA LEU A 121 -6.84 -0.07 12.11
C LEU A 121 -7.70 0.69 13.13
N VAL A 122 -8.16 1.90 12.81
CA VAL A 122 -8.99 2.73 13.71
C VAL A 122 -10.26 2.00 14.12
N ILE A 123 -10.99 1.44 13.15
CA ILE A 123 -12.22 0.68 13.43
C ILE A 123 -11.92 -0.55 14.29
N HIS A 124 -10.82 -1.25 14.01
CA HIS A 124 -10.41 -2.42 14.78
C HIS A 124 -10.06 -2.05 16.23
N MET A 125 -9.29 -1.00 16.44
CA MET A 125 -8.86 -0.54 17.77
C MET A 125 -10.02 -0.03 18.62
N LEU A 126 -11.00 0.65 18.00
CA LEU A 126 -12.17 1.17 18.70
C LEU A 126 -13.29 0.12 18.87
N GLY A 127 -13.27 -0.95 18.08
CA GLY A 127 -14.26 -2.04 18.13
C GLY A 127 -15.67 -1.64 17.68
N ARG A 128 -15.84 -0.46 17.06
CA ARG A 128 -17.11 0.10 16.57
C ARG A 128 -16.85 1.05 15.40
N ILE A 129 -17.92 1.47 14.71
CA ILE A 129 -17.83 2.58 13.76
C ILE A 129 -17.49 3.85 14.56
N PRO A 130 -16.38 4.54 14.23
CA PRO A 130 -15.96 5.74 14.94
C PRO A 130 -16.81 6.96 14.58
N VAL A 131 -16.70 7.98 15.41
CA VAL A 131 -17.15 9.34 15.14
C VAL A 131 -15.95 10.28 15.15
N GLU A 132 -16.09 11.48 14.59
CA GLU A 132 -15.06 12.53 14.68
C GLU A 132 -14.67 12.80 16.15
N ALA A 133 -13.39 13.10 16.35
CA ALA A 133 -12.71 13.24 17.65
C ALA A 133 -12.58 11.94 18.47
N ASP A 134 -13.09 10.78 18.02
CA ASP A 134 -12.67 9.51 18.61
C ASP A 134 -11.17 9.35 18.46
N SER A 135 -10.52 8.87 19.53
CA SER A 135 -9.08 8.70 19.55
C SER A 135 -8.64 7.49 20.35
N PHE A 136 -7.43 7.02 20.04
CA PHE A 136 -6.75 5.98 20.79
C PHE A 136 -5.24 6.22 20.77
N ASP A 137 -4.55 5.66 21.76
CA ASP A 137 -3.10 5.68 21.84
C ASP A 137 -2.56 4.28 21.58
N ASP A 138 -1.59 4.16 20.69
CA ASP A 138 -0.80 2.93 20.56
C ASP A 138 0.61 3.22 20.06
N LYS A 139 1.57 2.37 20.43
CA LYS A 139 2.99 2.45 20.01
C LYS A 139 3.64 3.83 20.18
N GLY A 140 3.21 4.62 21.17
CA GLY A 140 3.73 5.97 21.44
C GLY A 140 3.16 7.08 20.55
N PHE A 141 2.12 6.77 19.77
CA PHE A 141 1.39 7.73 18.95
C PHE A 141 -0.06 7.85 19.42
N HIS A 142 -0.61 9.04 19.25
CA HIS A 142 -2.01 9.37 19.44
C HIS A 142 -2.67 9.47 18.05
N PHE A 143 -3.74 8.70 17.87
CA PHE A 143 -4.54 8.65 16.64
C PHE A 143 -5.89 9.26 16.92
N GLU A 144 -6.30 10.25 16.15
CA GLU A 144 -7.58 10.95 16.28
C GLU A 144 -8.30 10.97 14.94
N VAL A 145 -9.58 10.62 14.93
CA VAL A 145 -10.44 10.70 13.76
C VAL A 145 -10.81 12.16 13.51
N VAL A 146 -10.41 12.70 12.36
CA VAL A 146 -10.67 14.10 11.99
C VAL A 146 -11.93 14.21 11.15
N ASP A 147 -12.15 13.25 10.24
CA ASP A 147 -13.26 13.30 9.29
C ASP A 147 -13.75 11.88 8.95
N MET A 148 -15.06 11.77 8.78
CA MET A 148 -15.76 10.53 8.43
C MET A 148 -16.52 10.69 7.11
N ASP A 149 -16.32 9.77 6.16
CA ASP A 149 -17.13 9.63 4.94
C ASP A 149 -18.13 8.46 5.10
N GLY A 150 -19.31 8.78 5.63
CA GLY A 150 -20.32 7.78 5.98
C GLY A 150 -19.81 6.83 7.06
N ASN A 151 -19.63 5.55 6.71
CA ASN A 151 -19.08 4.53 7.62
C ASN A 151 -17.57 4.32 7.44
N ARG A 152 -16.89 5.17 6.65
CA ARG A 152 -15.46 5.07 6.38
C ARG A 152 -14.72 6.21 7.06
N VAL A 153 -13.62 5.90 7.72
CA VAL A 153 -12.70 6.91 8.24
C VAL A 153 -11.99 7.54 7.04
N ASP A 154 -12.12 8.86 6.85
CA ASP A 154 -11.50 9.56 5.72
C ASP A 154 -10.16 10.19 6.10
N LYS A 155 -10.10 10.87 7.25
CA LYS A 155 -8.89 11.54 7.74
C LYS A 155 -8.59 11.22 9.18
N ILE A 156 -7.33 10.90 9.45
CA ILE A 156 -6.80 10.61 10.78
C ILE A 156 -5.65 11.55 11.08
N LEU A 157 -5.70 12.21 12.22
CA LEU A 157 -4.56 12.94 12.78
C LEU A 157 -3.70 11.96 13.60
N VAL A 158 -2.41 11.90 13.28
CA VAL A 158 -1.45 11.09 14.00
C VAL A 158 -0.39 11.99 14.60
N SER A 159 -0.28 11.99 15.92
CA SER A 159 0.68 12.80 16.66
C SER A 159 1.48 11.95 17.64
N LYS A 160 2.65 12.42 18.09
CA LYS A 160 3.36 11.74 19.17
C LYS A 160 2.57 11.89 20.45
N LYS A 161 2.40 10.81 21.21
CA LYS A 161 1.77 10.87 22.52
C LYS A 161 2.58 11.80 23.42
N LEU A 162 1.97 12.90 23.86
CA LEU A 162 2.57 13.79 24.83
C LEU A 162 2.63 13.05 26.17
N GLU A 163 3.83 12.69 26.63
CA GLU A 163 4.04 12.29 28.03
C GLU A 163 3.57 13.46 28.92
N PRO A 164 2.63 13.24 29.86
CA PRO A 164 2.18 14.31 30.73
C PRO A 164 3.38 14.82 31.52
N THR A 165 3.76 16.08 31.25
CA THR A 165 4.83 16.76 31.98
C THR A 165 4.49 16.68 33.47
N LYS A 166 5.25 15.91 34.24
CA LYS A 166 5.15 15.89 35.70
C LYS A 166 5.46 17.31 36.18
N ILE A 167 4.43 18.11 36.44
CA ILE A 167 4.58 19.39 37.13
C ILE A 167 5.08 19.03 38.54
N LYS A 168 6.41 19.12 38.75
CA LYS A 168 7.00 19.10 40.10
C LYS A 168 6.45 20.33 40.82
N LEU A 169 5.40 20.13 41.61
CA LEU A 169 5.02 21.06 42.66
C LEU A 169 6.20 21.12 43.63
N SER A 170 7.10 22.08 43.40
CA SER A 170 8.15 22.44 44.35
C SER A 170 7.46 23.02 45.58
N ASN A 171 7.23 22.14 46.57
CA ASN A 171 6.88 22.53 47.92
C ASN A 171 7.96 23.48 48.43
N ARG A 172 7.66 24.78 48.45
CA ARG A 172 8.32 25.71 49.36
C ARG A 172 7.83 25.37 50.77
N GLN A 173 8.53 24.45 51.44
CA GLN A 173 8.43 24.39 52.90
C GLN A 173 9.18 25.59 53.46
N HIS A 174 8.41 26.37 54.21
CA HIS A 174 8.80 27.51 55.00
C HIS A 174 10.07 27.24 55.82
N THR A 175 11.06 28.11 55.62
CA THR A 175 11.93 28.54 56.71
C THR A 175 11.09 29.35 57.70
N ALA A 176 11.02 28.88 58.94
CA ALA A 176 10.86 29.69 60.15
C ALA A 176 11.43 28.91 61.33
#